data_AF-A0A3G6TDB4-F1
#
_entry.id   AF-A0A3G6TDB4-F1
#
_cell.length_a   1.000
_cell.length_b   1.000
_cell.length_c   1.000
_cell.angle_alpha   90.00
_cell.angle_beta   90.00
_cell.angle_gamma   90.00
#
_symmetry.space_group_name_H-M   'P 1'
#
loop_
_entity.id
_entity.type
_entity.pdbx_description
1 polymer ?
#
loop_
_entity_poly.entity_id
_entity_poly.type
_entity_poly.pdbx_seq_one_letter_code
_entity_poly.pdbx_strand_id
1 'polypeptide(L)'
;MNKTLSIGLAGFSFTIEEHAYIKLSDYLNALRSSLDASEADEVMHDIEIRMVEIFRDSLGKREVINDTDVEKVIAQIGTPEKIEEQEEAYFSEKNTTKNTHTGGNYTDKKQLFRDPEKQKIAGVCAGLAHYVGMDITAMRIIWVVVFLVMIPAAGSALVILLLYLILWLVLPKAQTASDFLKMQGKPMNFDNLKNESNKLVQFANESTQRVGEIYNENKPYINNASSGIWNVFKYIIGAFSVLVAVGSIIGVFVLFALFGMDTDFPGANQIRFYMDDNGLDKVLAAIMIIGSLIPAILFSLLSIKIFSPKTKLRNLGWVVGGLFLLLIGLGTYFGISMAKKNLIYKGSKEDIENVAINTTSDTVYVDVKQVSIPQTYKAYDDDIYSDKKSVYEEDYISVEVTRKPEVKTPYLIIKKEGNGYNFPIQVTVPVEVIDNKVMLPNYIKYPYDHRFRDYRVNYELVVPQKTIVIPVKKDRIDFDGDLNGDGMDDDDQDRDENHNGIRIEKNKITVNGSSIEYNSDDKDSVIINGKKVPNSQAKKVIDSVASDIKKINKDVDIKIKDGKNEISIQTK
;
A
#
# COMPACT_ATOMS: atom_id res chain seq x y z
N MET A 1 12.49 -55.32 43.16
CA MET A 1 11.07 -55.39 42.74
C MET A 1 10.95 -54.52 41.51
N ASN A 2 10.57 -55.11 40.36
CA ASN A 2 10.34 -54.35 39.14
C ASN A 2 9.02 -53.59 39.30
N LYS A 3 9.01 -52.31 38.91
CA LYS A 3 7.77 -51.53 38.90
C LYS A 3 6.87 -52.04 37.79
N THR A 4 5.59 -52.14 38.09
CA THR A 4 4.56 -52.56 37.13
C THR A 4 3.64 -51.39 36.79
N LEU A 5 3.14 -51.40 35.56
CA LEU A 5 2.26 -50.42 34.96
C LEU A 5 1.02 -51.14 34.45
N SER A 6 -0.15 -50.49 34.48
CA SER A 6 -1.34 -50.99 33.81
C SER A 6 -1.46 -50.34 32.43
N ILE A 7 -1.60 -51.16 31.40
CA ILE A 7 -1.76 -50.69 30.01
C ILE A 7 -3.07 -51.22 29.42
N GLY A 8 -3.61 -50.47 28.47
CA GLY A 8 -4.77 -50.87 27.67
C GLY A 8 -4.34 -51.20 26.24
N LEU A 9 -4.73 -52.37 25.72
CA LEU A 9 -4.50 -52.80 24.33
C LEU A 9 -5.83 -53.32 23.78
N ALA A 10 -6.32 -52.76 22.67
CA ALA A 10 -7.61 -53.14 22.06
C ALA A 10 -8.79 -53.29 23.05
N GLY A 11 -8.85 -52.43 24.09
CA GLY A 11 -9.89 -52.46 25.13
C GLY A 11 -9.69 -53.47 26.26
N PHE A 12 -8.59 -54.21 26.26
CA PHE A 12 -8.20 -55.12 27.36
C PHE A 12 -7.11 -54.52 28.23
N SER A 13 -7.19 -54.77 29.55
CA SER A 13 -6.19 -54.29 30.51
C SER A 13 -5.17 -55.37 30.85
N PHE A 14 -3.90 -54.99 30.83
CA PHE A 14 -2.78 -55.85 31.24
C PHE A 14 -1.89 -55.12 32.24
N THR A 15 -1.28 -55.89 33.14
CA THR A 15 -0.20 -55.40 33.98
C THR A 15 1.13 -55.77 33.32
N ILE A 16 2.03 -54.80 33.14
CA ILE A 16 3.30 -54.97 32.44
C ILE A 16 4.45 -54.40 33.28
N GLU A 17 5.62 -55.02 33.21
CA GLU A 17 6.83 -54.47 33.84
C GLU A 17 7.32 -53.20 33.10
N GLU A 18 7.91 -52.27 33.83
CA GLU A 18 8.38 -50.97 33.32
C GLU A 18 9.30 -51.09 32.09
N HIS A 19 10.23 -52.06 32.09
CA HIS A 19 11.13 -52.29 30.96
C HIS A 19 10.44 -52.91 29.75
N ALA A 20 9.52 -53.86 29.97
CA ALA A 20 8.71 -54.48 28.92
C ALA A 20 7.78 -53.47 28.24
N TYR A 21 7.26 -52.51 29.01
CA TYR A 21 6.43 -51.42 28.49
C TYR A 21 7.18 -50.52 27.52
N ILE A 22 8.41 -50.11 27.85
CA ILE A 22 9.23 -49.27 26.97
C ILE A 22 9.48 -50.01 25.65
N LYS A 23 9.90 -51.27 25.72
CA LYS A 23 10.17 -52.10 24.54
C LYS A 23 8.93 -52.26 23.65
N LEU A 24 7.75 -52.49 24.24
CA LEU A 24 6.50 -52.59 23.50
C LEU A 24 6.08 -51.24 22.88
N SER A 25 6.24 -50.14 23.62
CA SER A 25 5.90 -48.79 23.16
C SER A 25 6.77 -48.35 21.98
N ASP A 26 8.07 -48.62 22.03
CA ASP A 26 8.99 -48.29 20.95
C ASP A 26 8.64 -49.07 19.68
N TYR A 27 8.34 -50.36 19.84
CA TYR A 27 7.88 -51.20 18.74
C TYR A 27 6.58 -50.70 18.11
N LEU A 28 5.56 -50.38 18.92
CA LEU A 28 4.28 -49.85 18.44
C LEU A 28 4.43 -48.50 17.71
N ASN A 29 5.31 -47.62 18.22
CA ASN A 29 5.59 -46.34 17.59
C ASN A 29 6.32 -46.51 16.25
N ALA A 30 7.33 -47.38 16.20
CA ALA A 30 8.04 -47.69 14.97
C ALA A 30 7.10 -48.29 13.92
N LEU A 31 6.24 -49.23 14.33
CA LEU A 31 5.25 -49.84 13.45
C LEU A 31 4.25 -48.81 12.92
N ARG A 32 3.68 -47.97 13.79
CA ARG A 32 2.75 -46.90 13.40
C ARG A 32 3.40 -45.89 12.45
N SER A 33 4.68 -45.60 12.63
CA SER A 33 5.43 -44.69 11.72
C SER A 33 5.72 -45.29 10.35
N SER A 34 5.69 -46.62 10.23
CA SER A 34 5.87 -47.34 8.96
C SER A 34 4.58 -47.50 8.15
N LEU A 35 3.42 -47.18 8.74
CA LEU A 35 2.10 -47.30 8.11
C LEU A 35 1.63 -45.96 7.54
N ASP A 36 0.86 -46.01 6.44
CA ASP A 36 0.26 -44.81 5.86
C ASP A 36 -0.78 -44.19 6.81
N ALA A 37 -0.77 -42.86 6.95
CA ALA A 37 -1.55 -42.13 7.95
C ALA A 37 -3.08 -42.33 7.85
N SER A 38 -3.61 -42.70 6.66
CA SER A 38 -5.04 -42.99 6.46
C SER A 38 -5.46 -44.39 6.89
N GLU A 39 -4.51 -45.34 6.96
CA GLU A 39 -4.77 -46.75 7.29
C GLU A 39 -4.17 -47.14 8.65
N ALA A 40 -3.29 -46.30 9.21
CA ALA A 40 -2.57 -46.55 10.45
C ALA A 40 -3.50 -46.86 11.64
N ASP A 41 -4.66 -46.20 11.76
CA ASP A 41 -5.57 -46.44 12.89
C ASP A 41 -6.30 -47.78 12.81
N GLU A 42 -6.71 -48.22 11.61
CA GLU A 42 -7.38 -49.51 11.39
C GLU A 42 -6.38 -50.66 11.53
N VAL A 43 -5.22 -50.55 10.86
CA VAL A 43 -4.17 -51.57 10.89
C VAL A 43 -3.57 -51.70 12.29
N MET A 44 -3.35 -50.59 13.01
CA MET A 44 -2.86 -50.65 14.39
C MET A 44 -3.89 -51.32 15.32
N HIS A 45 -5.18 -51.10 15.10
CA HIS A 45 -6.23 -51.74 15.90
C HIS A 45 -6.24 -53.27 15.74
N ASP A 46 -6.16 -53.78 14.51
CA ASP A 46 -6.10 -55.22 14.23
C ASP A 46 -4.83 -55.86 14.81
N ILE A 47 -3.70 -55.14 14.74
CA ILE A 47 -2.44 -55.58 15.32
C ILE A 47 -2.53 -55.62 16.85
N GLU A 48 -3.12 -54.61 17.49
CA GLU A 48 -3.35 -54.61 18.94
C GLU A 48 -4.21 -55.81 19.37
N ILE A 49 -5.29 -56.13 18.64
CA ILE A 49 -6.12 -57.31 18.93
C ILE A 49 -5.27 -58.59 18.89
N ARG A 50 -4.44 -58.74 17.86
CA ARG A 50 -3.55 -59.90 17.73
C ARG A 50 -2.51 -59.97 18.86
N MET A 51 -2.00 -58.83 19.33
CA MET A 51 -1.13 -58.78 20.51
C MET A 51 -1.84 -59.28 21.77
N VAL A 52 -3.11 -58.90 21.97
CA VAL A 52 -3.91 -59.36 23.11
C VAL A 52 -4.05 -60.88 23.11
N GLU A 53 -4.29 -61.49 21.95
CA GLU A 53 -4.37 -62.95 21.81
C GLU A 53 -3.05 -63.62 22.21
N ILE A 54 -1.92 -63.14 21.67
CA ILE A 54 -0.59 -63.68 21.97
C ILE A 54 -0.23 -63.51 23.45
N PHE A 55 -0.54 -62.36 24.05
CA PHE A 55 -0.28 -62.13 25.47
C PHE A 55 -1.12 -63.05 26.37
N ARG A 56 -2.39 -63.28 26.05
CA ARG A 56 -3.24 -64.22 26.81
C ARG A 56 -2.70 -65.64 26.75
N ASP A 57 -2.28 -66.08 25.57
CA ASP A 57 -1.69 -67.41 25.39
C ASP A 57 -0.33 -67.53 26.10
N SER A 58 0.49 -66.47 26.09
CA SER A 58 1.83 -66.45 26.69
C SER A 58 1.83 -66.32 28.22
N LEU A 59 0.83 -65.65 28.79
CA LEU A 59 0.73 -65.39 30.22
C LEU A 59 0.22 -66.62 31.01
N GLY A 60 -0.71 -67.40 30.46
CA GLY A 60 -1.26 -68.58 31.11
C GLY A 60 -1.87 -68.27 32.49
N LYS A 61 -1.15 -68.58 33.57
CA LYS A 61 -1.55 -68.28 34.97
C LYS A 61 -0.88 -67.02 35.56
N ARG A 62 0.02 -66.37 34.83
CA ARG A 62 0.71 -65.14 35.26
C ARG A 62 -0.15 -63.93 34.90
N GLU A 63 -0.16 -62.92 35.76
CA GLU A 63 -0.92 -61.68 35.52
C GLU A 63 -0.05 -60.50 35.02
N VAL A 64 1.28 -60.68 34.97
CA VAL A 64 2.24 -59.62 34.63
C VAL A 64 3.06 -60.00 33.39
N ILE A 65 3.02 -59.14 32.38
CA ILE A 65 3.81 -59.19 31.15
C ILE A 65 5.25 -58.76 31.45
N ASN A 66 6.21 -59.56 31.02
CA ASN A 66 7.63 -59.24 31.09
C ASN A 66 8.26 -59.12 29.69
N ASP A 67 9.54 -58.79 29.63
CA ASP A 67 10.29 -58.61 28.38
C ASP A 67 10.21 -59.81 27.43
N THR A 68 10.23 -61.04 27.97
CA THR A 68 10.20 -62.26 27.14
C THR A 68 8.85 -62.47 26.46
N ASP A 69 7.76 -61.99 27.08
CA ASP A 69 6.42 -62.05 26.48
C ASP A 69 6.30 -61.01 25.34
N VAL A 70 6.90 -59.82 25.51
CA VAL A 70 6.95 -58.77 24.47
C VAL A 70 7.81 -59.22 23.28
N GLU A 71 8.94 -59.87 23.52
CA GLU A 71 9.81 -60.39 22.47
C GLU A 71 9.12 -61.46 21.62
N LYS A 72 8.28 -62.32 22.22
CA LYS A 72 7.45 -63.27 21.47
C LYS A 72 6.43 -62.59 20.57
N VAL A 73 5.79 -61.53 21.07
CA VAL A 73 4.85 -60.72 20.28
C VAL A 73 5.56 -60.11 19.08
N ILE A 74 6.73 -59.49 19.28
CA ILE A 74 7.53 -58.90 18.20
C ILE A 74 7.96 -59.97 17.18
N ALA A 75 8.39 -61.15 17.65
CA ALA A 75 8.79 -62.25 16.78
C ALA A 75 7.63 -62.83 15.94
N GLN A 76 6.40 -62.81 16.46
CA GLN A 76 5.25 -63.40 15.81
C GLN A 76 4.49 -62.43 14.89
N ILE A 77 4.58 -61.12 15.17
CA ILE A 77 4.00 -60.06 14.34
C ILE A 77 5.00 -59.56 13.29
N GLY A 78 6.30 -59.56 13.60
CA GLY A 78 7.40 -59.17 12.73
C GLY A 78 8.00 -57.79 13.08
N THR A 79 9.29 -57.60 12.81
CA THR A 79 9.97 -56.29 12.93
C THR A 79 9.78 -55.47 11.64
N PRO A 80 9.71 -54.12 11.71
CA PRO A 80 9.63 -53.25 10.52
C PRO A 80 10.90 -53.24 9.62
N GLU A 81 11.77 -54.25 9.72
CA GLU A 81 13.15 -54.35 9.17
C GLU A 81 13.26 -54.42 7.63
N LYS A 82 12.37 -53.76 6.89
CA LYS A 82 12.58 -53.45 5.46
C LYS A 82 12.61 -51.95 5.18
N ILE A 83 13.16 -51.18 6.12
CA ILE A 83 13.50 -49.78 5.93
C ILE A 83 14.91 -49.53 6.50
N GLU A 84 15.85 -50.40 6.15
CA GLU A 84 17.30 -50.25 6.40
C GLU A 84 17.98 -49.37 5.32
N GLU A 85 17.25 -48.87 4.33
CA GLU A 85 17.84 -48.12 3.19
C GLU A 85 17.91 -46.60 3.36
N GLN A 86 17.62 -46.06 4.54
CA GLN A 86 17.72 -44.61 4.78
C GLN A 86 18.47 -44.19 6.06
N GLU A 87 19.20 -45.12 6.70
CA GLU A 87 20.14 -44.79 7.78
C GLU A 87 21.59 -44.62 7.29
N GLU A 88 21.93 -45.02 6.06
CA GLU A 88 23.30 -44.85 5.51
C GLU A 88 23.64 -43.41 5.04
N ALA A 89 22.69 -42.48 5.02
CA ALA A 89 22.95 -41.10 4.61
C ALA A 89 23.20 -40.11 5.77
N TYR A 90 23.01 -40.51 7.02
CA TYR A 90 23.14 -39.60 8.17
C TYR A 90 24.42 -39.78 9.00
N PHE A 91 25.13 -40.89 8.82
CA PHE A 91 26.41 -41.17 9.50
C PHE A 91 27.62 -41.15 8.55
N SER A 92 27.77 -40.10 7.75
CA SER A 92 29.06 -39.81 7.11
C SER A 92 29.24 -38.34 6.72
N GLU A 93 29.42 -37.44 7.68
CA GLU A 93 30.54 -36.48 7.59
C GLU A 93 30.75 -35.65 8.86
N LYS A 94 32.03 -35.61 9.25
CA LYS A 94 32.72 -34.60 10.06
C LYS A 94 32.50 -34.53 11.57
N ASN A 95 33.38 -35.28 12.23
CA ASN A 95 34.39 -34.65 13.10
C ASN A 95 34.87 -33.31 12.51
N THR A 96 34.90 -32.21 13.26
CA THR A 96 36.12 -31.64 13.86
C THR A 96 35.79 -30.34 14.62
N THR A 97 36.33 -30.27 15.83
CA THR A 97 36.79 -29.05 16.57
C THR A 97 35.83 -28.21 17.42
N LYS A 98 36.13 -28.32 18.72
CA LYS A 98 36.19 -27.28 19.78
C LYS A 98 34.94 -26.97 20.59
N ASN A 99 34.82 -27.78 21.65
CA ASN A 99 34.35 -27.36 22.97
C ASN A 99 35.08 -26.11 23.47
N THR A 100 34.30 -25.08 23.81
CA THR A 100 34.62 -24.19 24.94
C THR A 100 33.41 -24.22 25.86
N HIS A 101 33.62 -24.58 27.12
CA HIS A 101 32.60 -24.60 28.17
C HIS A 101 32.13 -23.19 28.52
N THR A 102 30.82 -22.95 28.48
CA THR A 102 30.07 -22.13 29.47
C THR A 102 28.60 -22.56 29.44
N GLY A 103 28.02 -22.84 30.60
CA GLY A 103 26.63 -23.28 30.75
C GLY A 103 25.62 -22.28 30.17
N GLY A 104 24.61 -22.81 29.46
CA GLY A 104 23.54 -22.03 28.86
C GLY A 104 22.25 -22.84 28.80
N ASN A 105 21.19 -22.27 29.35
CA ASN A 105 19.85 -22.84 29.48
C ASN A 105 19.32 -23.42 28.16
N TYR A 106 18.76 -24.63 28.22
CA TYR A 106 17.88 -25.18 27.19
C TYR A 106 16.64 -24.30 27.08
N THR A 107 16.65 -23.32 26.18
CA THR A 107 15.42 -22.68 25.73
C THR A 107 14.95 -23.42 24.49
N ASP A 108 14.13 -24.44 24.69
CA ASP A 108 13.25 -24.93 23.62
C ASP A 108 12.50 -23.72 23.06
N LYS A 109 12.72 -23.42 21.77
CA LYS A 109 12.12 -22.25 21.12
C LYS A 109 10.59 -22.36 21.20
N LYS A 110 9.94 -21.39 21.85
CA LYS A 110 8.48 -21.27 21.86
C LYS A 110 7.93 -21.26 20.43
N GLN A 111 6.90 -22.04 20.20
CA GLN A 111 6.21 -22.10 18.90
C GLN A 111 4.77 -21.62 19.05
N LEU A 112 4.28 -20.94 18.03
CA LEU A 112 2.94 -20.35 18.05
C LEU A 112 1.92 -21.39 17.60
N PHE A 113 1.07 -21.81 18.55
CA PHE A 113 -0.08 -22.67 18.32
C PHE A 113 -1.36 -21.95 18.73
N ARG A 114 -2.52 -22.38 18.19
CA ARG A 114 -3.81 -22.01 18.78
C ARG A 114 -4.14 -22.97 19.93
N ASP A 115 -4.57 -22.39 21.04
CA ASP A 115 -4.88 -23.11 22.28
C ASP A 115 -6.36 -23.55 22.29
N PRO A 116 -6.65 -24.86 22.24
CA PRO A 116 -8.02 -25.39 22.32
C PRO A 116 -8.54 -25.54 23.75
N GLU A 117 -7.69 -25.54 24.77
CA GLU A 117 -8.08 -25.68 26.19
C GLU A 117 -8.79 -24.39 26.68
N LYS A 118 -8.25 -23.22 26.30
CA LYS A 118 -8.77 -21.90 26.70
C LYS A 118 -9.48 -21.13 25.59
N GLN A 119 -10.02 -21.84 24.60
CA GLN A 119 -10.71 -21.24 23.45
C GLN A 119 -12.02 -20.55 23.83
N LYS A 120 -12.29 -19.37 23.25
CA LYS A 120 -13.62 -18.74 23.21
C LYS A 120 -14.12 -18.59 21.78
N ILE A 121 -13.26 -18.01 20.93
CA ILE A 121 -13.41 -17.99 19.48
C ILE A 121 -12.09 -18.54 18.95
N ALA A 122 -12.12 -19.67 18.24
CA ALA A 122 -11.00 -20.26 17.48
C ALA A 122 -9.65 -20.56 18.19
N GLY A 123 -9.45 -20.17 19.45
CA GLY A 123 -8.22 -20.38 20.23
C GLY A 123 -7.07 -19.39 19.91
N VAL A 124 -7.27 -18.44 19.01
CA VAL A 124 -6.21 -17.57 18.47
C VAL A 124 -5.63 -16.61 19.52
N CYS A 125 -6.49 -15.89 20.26
CA CYS A 125 -6.02 -14.96 21.30
C CYS A 125 -5.30 -15.67 22.46
N ALA A 126 -5.72 -16.90 22.81
CA ALA A 126 -5.09 -17.67 23.87
C ALA A 126 -3.71 -18.19 23.44
N GLY A 127 -3.60 -18.67 22.20
CA GLY A 127 -2.32 -19.04 21.59
C GLY A 127 -1.32 -17.89 21.50
N LEU A 128 -1.78 -16.73 21.00
CA LEU A 128 -0.95 -15.51 20.93
C LEU A 128 -0.51 -15.03 22.31
N ALA A 129 -1.38 -15.11 23.32
CA ALA A 129 -1.05 -14.74 24.70
C ALA A 129 0.06 -15.64 25.29
N HIS A 130 -0.01 -16.96 25.06
CA HIS A 130 1.02 -17.90 25.51
C HIS A 130 2.37 -17.70 24.83
N TYR A 131 2.36 -17.39 23.54
CA TYR A 131 3.56 -17.08 22.77
C TYR A 131 4.25 -15.80 23.26
N VAL A 132 3.47 -14.72 23.42
CA VAL A 132 3.98 -13.40 23.87
C VAL A 132 4.26 -13.37 25.38
N GLY A 133 3.74 -14.34 26.15
CA GLY A 133 3.91 -14.39 27.60
C GLY A 133 3.04 -13.39 28.36
N MET A 134 1.88 -13.02 27.81
CA MET A 134 0.93 -12.07 28.39
C MET A 134 -0.34 -12.78 28.88
N ASP A 135 -1.11 -12.12 29.75
CA ASP A 135 -2.42 -12.64 30.16
C ASP A 135 -3.40 -12.74 28.98
N ILE A 136 -4.19 -13.83 28.96
CA ILE A 136 -5.14 -14.13 27.88
C ILE A 136 -6.24 -13.08 27.82
N THR A 137 -6.66 -12.54 28.97
CA THR A 137 -7.70 -11.51 29.04
C THR A 137 -7.17 -10.19 28.48
N ALA A 138 -5.92 -9.84 28.79
CA ALA A 138 -5.27 -8.66 28.22
C ALA A 138 -5.17 -8.74 26.69
N MET A 139 -4.75 -9.89 26.14
CA MET A 139 -4.70 -10.10 24.68
C MET A 139 -6.08 -9.96 24.03
N ARG A 140 -7.16 -10.41 24.70
CA ARG A 140 -8.53 -10.23 24.21
C ARG A 140 -8.96 -8.76 24.21
N ILE A 141 -8.63 -8.01 25.27
CA ILE A 141 -8.93 -6.58 25.37
C ILE A 141 -8.23 -5.79 24.26
N ILE A 142 -6.97 -6.11 23.96
CA ILE A 142 -6.21 -5.47 22.86
C ILE A 142 -6.94 -5.63 21.53
N TRP A 143 -7.37 -6.84 21.18
CA TRP A 143 -8.12 -7.08 19.95
C TRP A 143 -9.45 -6.30 19.90
N VAL A 144 -10.15 -6.19 21.03
CA VAL A 144 -11.40 -5.40 21.12
C VAL A 144 -11.13 -3.91 20.97
N VAL A 145 -10.08 -3.38 21.61
CA VAL A 145 -9.70 -1.96 21.52
C VAL A 145 -9.24 -1.62 20.10
N VAL A 146 -8.38 -2.44 19.49
CA VAL A 146 -7.93 -2.26 18.10
C VAL A 146 -9.12 -2.28 17.14
N PHE A 147 -10.05 -3.22 17.34
CA PHE A 147 -11.28 -3.26 16.55
C PHE A 147 -12.08 -1.97 16.72
N LEU A 148 -12.28 -1.49 17.95
CA LEU A 148 -13.08 -0.30 18.27
C LEU A 148 -12.45 1.01 17.76
N VAL A 149 -11.14 1.16 17.85
CA VAL A 149 -10.40 2.34 17.39
C VAL A 149 -10.39 2.46 15.87
N MET A 150 -10.41 1.33 15.14
CA MET A 150 -10.41 1.33 13.67
C MET A 150 -11.81 1.44 13.05
N ILE A 151 -12.91 1.33 13.81
CA ILE A 151 -14.27 1.51 13.29
C ILE A 151 -14.49 2.82 12.49
N PRO A 152 -13.95 3.99 12.89
CA PRO A 152 -14.19 5.26 12.18
C PRO A 152 -13.47 5.36 10.82
N ALA A 153 -12.43 4.57 10.59
CA ALA A 153 -11.68 4.60 9.33
C ALA A 153 -12.33 3.64 8.32
N ALA A 154 -12.92 4.20 7.27
CA ALA A 154 -13.65 3.46 6.23
C ALA A 154 -12.80 2.30 5.65
N GLY A 155 -13.28 1.06 5.82
CA GLY A 155 -12.65 -0.17 5.31
C GLY A 155 -11.76 -0.91 6.31
N SER A 156 -11.39 -0.29 7.42
CA SER A 156 -10.30 -0.80 8.27
C SER A 156 -10.76 -1.83 9.33
N ALA A 157 -12.02 -1.77 9.77
CA ALA A 157 -12.63 -2.80 10.63
C ALA A 157 -12.75 -4.17 9.93
N LEU A 158 -12.96 -4.18 8.61
CA LEU A 158 -12.97 -5.41 7.80
C LEU A 158 -11.58 -6.05 7.73
N VAL A 159 -10.52 -5.24 7.65
CA VAL A 159 -9.12 -5.72 7.64
C VAL A 159 -8.79 -6.46 8.94
N ILE A 160 -9.26 -5.97 10.09
CA ILE A 160 -9.02 -6.61 11.39
C ILE A 160 -9.77 -7.94 11.52
N LEU A 161 -11.01 -8.02 11.04
CA LEU A 161 -11.77 -9.27 11.00
C LEU A 161 -11.10 -10.31 10.08
N LEU A 162 -10.63 -9.88 8.90
CA LEU A 162 -9.90 -10.73 7.98
C LEU A 162 -8.57 -11.20 8.56
N LEU A 163 -7.83 -10.33 9.24
CA LEU A 163 -6.58 -10.69 9.91
C LEU A 163 -6.81 -11.81 10.94
N TYR A 164 -7.85 -11.68 11.76
CA TYR A 164 -8.22 -12.72 12.72
C TYR A 164 -8.59 -14.04 12.04
N LEU A 165 -9.33 -13.98 10.93
CA LEU A 165 -9.71 -15.16 10.14
C LEU A 165 -8.48 -15.85 9.53
N ILE A 166 -7.52 -15.07 9.02
CA ILE A 166 -6.25 -15.58 8.47
C ILE A 166 -5.45 -16.28 9.58
N LEU A 167 -5.30 -15.65 10.74
CA LEU A 167 -4.65 -16.27 11.90
C LEU A 167 -5.34 -17.57 12.33
N TRP A 168 -6.67 -17.64 12.24
CA TRP A 168 -7.39 -18.87 12.54
C TRP A 168 -7.10 -20.00 11.54
N LEU A 169 -6.99 -19.68 10.25
CA LEU A 169 -6.74 -20.65 9.18
C LEU A 169 -5.28 -21.11 9.16
N VAL A 170 -4.33 -20.20 9.39
CA VAL A 170 -2.88 -20.46 9.33
C VAL A 170 -2.36 -21.15 10.60
N LEU A 171 -2.92 -20.86 11.78
CA LEU A 171 -2.37 -21.38 13.03
C LEU A 171 -2.78 -22.85 13.31
N PRO A 172 -1.81 -23.76 13.48
CA PRO A 172 -2.08 -25.15 13.83
C PRO A 172 -2.64 -25.28 15.25
N LYS A 173 -3.58 -26.22 15.47
CA LYS A 173 -4.07 -26.55 16.83
C LYS A 173 -2.98 -27.30 17.58
N ALA A 174 -2.76 -26.96 18.84
CA ALA A 174 -2.01 -27.85 19.74
C ALA A 174 -2.83 -29.12 19.99
N GLN A 175 -2.26 -30.29 19.68
CA GLN A 175 -2.94 -31.59 19.84
C GLN A 175 -2.18 -32.52 20.78
N THR A 176 -0.85 -32.45 20.80
CA THR A 176 0.00 -33.34 21.61
C THR A 176 0.50 -32.64 22.87
N ALA A 177 0.82 -33.40 23.92
CA ALA A 177 1.41 -32.87 25.17
C ALA A 177 2.69 -32.06 24.87
N SER A 178 3.47 -32.51 23.89
CA SER A 178 4.65 -31.82 23.40
C SER A 178 4.33 -30.47 22.77
N ASP A 179 3.23 -30.33 22.02
CA ASP A 179 2.82 -29.05 21.43
C ASP A 179 2.40 -28.03 22.50
N PHE A 180 1.70 -28.48 23.54
CA PHE A 180 1.31 -27.64 24.66
C PHE A 180 2.53 -27.14 25.46
N LEU A 181 3.53 -28.01 25.66
CA LEU A 181 4.79 -27.62 26.31
C LEU A 181 5.57 -26.62 25.45
N LYS A 182 5.63 -26.83 24.12
CA LYS A 182 6.24 -25.88 23.17
C LYS A 182 5.51 -24.54 23.11
N MET A 183 4.18 -24.53 23.20
CA MET A 183 3.36 -23.31 23.24
C MET A 183 3.58 -22.51 24.53
N GLN A 184 3.66 -23.19 25.67
CA GLN A 184 3.88 -22.57 26.98
C GLN A 184 5.36 -22.20 27.23
N GLY A 185 6.29 -22.78 26.46
CA GLY A 185 7.73 -22.63 26.65
C GLY A 185 8.24 -23.31 27.91
N LYS A 186 7.63 -24.43 28.30
CA LYS A 186 8.07 -25.28 29.41
C LYS A 186 9.05 -26.33 28.89
N PRO A 187 10.06 -26.73 29.69
CA PRO A 187 11.03 -27.74 29.26
C PRO A 187 10.34 -29.08 29.07
N MET A 188 10.68 -29.76 27.97
CA MET A 188 10.17 -31.09 27.63
C MET A 188 10.88 -32.16 28.48
N ASN A 189 10.50 -32.27 29.75
CA ASN A 189 10.96 -33.31 30.66
C ASN A 189 9.80 -34.23 31.07
N PHE A 190 10.13 -35.39 31.63
CA PHE A 190 9.17 -36.45 31.96
C PHE A 190 8.02 -35.94 32.86
N ASP A 191 8.33 -35.14 33.88
CA ASP A 191 7.33 -34.63 34.81
C ASP A 191 6.33 -33.69 34.13
N ASN A 192 6.81 -32.79 33.26
CA ASN A 192 5.96 -31.88 32.50
C ASN A 192 5.14 -32.60 31.42
N LEU A 193 5.72 -33.59 30.74
CA LEU A 193 5.04 -34.36 29.69
C LEU A 193 3.94 -35.25 30.29
N LYS A 194 4.21 -35.90 31.42
CA LYS A 194 3.21 -36.69 32.16
C LYS A 194 2.05 -35.82 32.65
N ASN A 195 2.36 -34.66 33.22
CA ASN A 195 1.33 -33.74 33.71
C ASN A 195 0.45 -33.20 32.58
N GLU A 196 1.04 -32.82 31.44
CA GLU A 196 0.27 -32.29 30.31
C GLU A 196 -0.48 -33.39 29.55
N SER A 197 0.09 -34.59 29.43
CA SER A 197 -0.59 -35.78 28.89
C SER A 197 -1.81 -36.16 29.73
N ASN A 198 -1.68 -36.21 31.06
CA ASN A 198 -2.80 -36.46 31.97
C ASN A 198 -3.92 -35.42 31.81
N LYS A 199 -3.57 -34.14 31.64
CA LYS A 199 -4.56 -33.09 31.37
C LYS A 199 -5.23 -33.26 30.01
N LEU A 200 -4.51 -33.68 28.98
CA LEU A 200 -5.11 -33.93 27.66
C LEU A 200 -6.07 -35.10 27.68
N VAL A 201 -5.72 -36.19 28.38
CA VAL A 201 -6.61 -37.34 28.57
C VAL A 201 -7.83 -36.94 29.40
N GLN A 202 -7.64 -36.16 30.47
CA GLN A 202 -8.73 -35.62 31.27
C GLN A 202 -9.64 -34.69 30.44
N PHE A 203 -9.06 -33.79 29.65
CA PHE A 203 -9.78 -32.90 28.74
C PHE A 203 -10.55 -33.68 27.66
N ALA A 204 -9.97 -34.74 27.10
CA ALA A 204 -10.64 -35.60 26.11
C ALA A 204 -11.82 -36.38 26.72
N ASN A 205 -11.65 -36.95 27.91
CA ASN A 205 -12.71 -37.63 28.63
C ASN A 205 -13.82 -36.66 29.08
N GLU A 206 -13.44 -35.51 29.64
CA GLU A 206 -14.37 -34.51 30.14
C GLU A 206 -15.09 -33.78 28.99
N SER A 207 -14.44 -33.53 27.85
CA SER A 207 -15.08 -32.97 26.66
C SER A 207 -16.03 -33.96 25.99
N THR A 208 -15.72 -35.26 25.95
CA THR A 208 -16.59 -36.27 25.35
C THR A 208 -17.84 -36.52 26.19
N GLN A 209 -17.71 -36.61 27.52
CA GLN A 209 -18.84 -36.69 28.44
C GLN A 209 -19.65 -35.39 28.49
N ARG A 210 -18.99 -34.22 28.59
CA ARG A 210 -19.72 -32.94 28.56
C ARG A 210 -20.42 -32.69 27.24
N VAL A 211 -19.84 -33.01 26.09
CA VAL A 211 -20.50 -32.73 24.80
C VAL A 211 -21.73 -33.65 24.60
N GLY A 212 -21.66 -34.91 25.04
CA GLY A 212 -22.80 -35.83 25.02
C GLY A 212 -23.92 -35.47 26.00
N GLU A 213 -23.58 -35.06 27.23
CA GLU A 213 -24.54 -34.64 28.26
C GLU A 213 -25.11 -33.24 27.99
N ILE A 214 -24.29 -32.28 27.53
CA ILE A 214 -24.73 -30.93 27.15
C ILE A 214 -25.65 -30.99 25.93
N TYR A 215 -25.40 -31.84 24.94
CA TYR A 215 -26.28 -31.93 23.75
C TYR A 215 -27.66 -32.51 24.09
N ASN A 216 -27.72 -33.50 24.98
CA ASN A 216 -28.98 -34.14 25.37
C ASN A 216 -29.75 -33.37 26.45
N GLU A 217 -29.08 -32.78 27.44
CA GLU A 217 -29.73 -31.97 28.50
C GLU A 217 -30.02 -30.53 28.05
N ASN A 218 -29.23 -29.95 27.14
CA ASN A 218 -29.44 -28.58 26.64
C ASN A 218 -30.15 -28.51 25.28
N LYS A 219 -30.79 -29.57 24.78
CA LYS A 219 -31.68 -29.48 23.60
C LYS A 219 -32.71 -28.32 23.72
N PRO A 220 -33.26 -27.97 24.90
CA PRO A 220 -34.04 -26.75 25.09
C PRO A 220 -33.22 -25.48 25.45
N TYR A 221 -31.97 -25.62 25.94
CA TYR A 221 -31.11 -24.50 26.37
C TYR A 221 -30.12 -24.00 25.31
N ILE A 222 -29.81 -24.76 24.26
CA ILE A 222 -28.99 -24.31 23.12
C ILE A 222 -29.72 -23.22 22.32
N ASN A 223 -31.06 -23.20 22.33
CA ASN A 223 -31.85 -22.05 21.88
C ASN A 223 -31.64 -20.80 22.77
N ASN A 224 -31.21 -20.96 24.02
CA ASN A 224 -31.08 -19.89 25.01
C ASN A 224 -29.62 -19.45 25.24
N ALA A 225 -28.61 -20.32 25.14
CA ALA A 225 -27.19 -19.96 25.26
C ALA A 225 -26.64 -19.32 23.96
N SER A 226 -27.14 -19.75 22.78
CA SER A 226 -26.92 -19.03 21.53
C SER A 226 -27.54 -17.64 21.54
N SER A 227 -28.61 -17.41 22.32
CA SER A 227 -29.26 -16.12 22.44
C SER A 227 -28.35 -15.06 23.09
N GLY A 228 -27.45 -15.42 24.01
CA GLY A 228 -26.55 -14.46 24.66
C GLY A 228 -25.50 -13.88 23.71
N ILE A 229 -24.74 -14.74 23.03
CA ILE A 229 -23.77 -14.33 22.01
C ILE A 229 -24.46 -13.66 20.82
N TRP A 230 -25.61 -14.19 20.39
CA TRP A 230 -26.40 -13.57 19.33
C TRP A 230 -26.90 -12.18 19.72
N ASN A 231 -27.32 -11.99 20.97
CA ASN A 231 -27.74 -10.68 21.48
C ASN A 231 -26.57 -9.69 21.50
N VAL A 232 -25.38 -10.12 21.96
CA VAL A 232 -24.17 -9.27 21.91
C VAL A 232 -23.84 -8.88 20.47
N PHE A 233 -23.81 -9.83 19.55
CA PHE A 233 -23.55 -9.57 18.13
C PHE A 233 -24.60 -8.65 17.50
N LYS A 234 -25.87 -8.89 17.80
CA LYS A 234 -27.00 -8.06 17.39
C LYS A 234 -26.86 -6.62 17.91
N TYR A 235 -26.47 -6.42 19.18
CA TYR A 235 -26.25 -5.08 19.72
C TYR A 235 -25.04 -4.38 19.11
N ILE A 236 -23.99 -5.12 18.75
CA ILE A 236 -22.83 -4.57 18.01
C ILE A 236 -23.27 -4.09 16.62
N ILE A 237 -24.02 -4.88 15.87
CA ILE A 237 -24.56 -4.48 14.56
C ILE A 237 -25.51 -3.29 14.70
N GLY A 238 -26.35 -3.29 15.74
CA GLY A 238 -27.24 -2.17 16.06
C GLY A 238 -26.46 -0.88 16.31
N ALA A 239 -25.43 -0.93 17.16
CA ALA A 239 -24.58 0.23 17.47
C ALA A 239 -23.84 0.75 16.23
N PHE A 240 -23.29 -0.16 15.41
CA PHE A 240 -22.69 0.22 14.13
C PHE A 240 -23.70 0.91 13.20
N SER A 241 -24.91 0.38 13.10
CA SER A 241 -25.99 0.97 12.29
C SER A 241 -26.37 2.37 12.80
N VAL A 242 -26.35 2.63 14.11
CA VAL A 242 -26.55 3.98 14.68
C VAL A 242 -25.44 4.91 14.22
N LEU A 243 -24.17 4.50 14.32
CA LEU A 243 -23.04 5.34 13.92
C LEU A 243 -23.12 5.73 12.44
N VAL A 244 -23.43 4.78 11.56
CA VAL A 244 -23.60 5.04 10.12
C VAL A 244 -24.78 5.99 9.86
N ALA A 245 -25.91 5.80 10.56
CA ALA A 245 -27.07 6.66 10.43
C ALA A 245 -26.76 8.10 10.87
N VAL A 246 -26.15 8.28 12.03
CA VAL A 246 -25.75 9.60 12.56
C VAL A 246 -24.72 10.26 11.65
N GLY A 247 -23.71 9.51 11.20
CA GLY A 247 -22.71 10.01 10.26
C GLY A 247 -23.32 10.48 8.94
N SER A 248 -24.30 9.74 8.41
CA SER A 248 -25.03 10.12 7.19
C SER A 248 -25.88 11.37 7.40
N ILE A 249 -26.49 11.55 8.57
CA ILE A 249 -27.25 12.76 8.92
C ILE A 249 -26.32 13.97 9.04
N ILE A 250 -25.18 13.83 9.71
CA ILE A 250 -24.15 14.88 9.78
C ILE A 250 -23.67 15.23 8.37
N GLY A 251 -23.41 14.21 7.54
CA GLY A 251 -23.03 14.38 6.14
C GLY A 251 -24.03 15.21 5.34
N VAL A 252 -25.34 15.03 5.58
CA VAL A 252 -26.38 15.85 4.94
C VAL A 252 -26.23 17.34 5.29
N PHE A 253 -25.98 17.67 6.57
CA PHE A 253 -25.76 19.05 6.99
C PHE A 253 -24.49 19.64 6.41
N VAL A 254 -23.41 18.85 6.34
CA VAL A 254 -22.16 19.27 5.69
C VAL A 254 -22.39 19.54 4.21
N LEU A 255 -23.04 18.63 3.49
CA LEU A 255 -23.36 18.81 2.07
C LEU A 255 -24.27 20.03 1.84
N PHE A 256 -25.24 20.26 2.72
CA PHE A 256 -26.08 21.45 2.67
C PHE A 256 -25.28 22.74 2.89
N ALA A 257 -24.32 22.75 3.82
CA ALA A 257 -23.46 23.92 4.03
C ALA A 257 -22.51 24.17 2.85
N LEU A 258 -21.96 23.11 2.26
CA LEU A 258 -21.02 23.20 1.14
C LEU A 258 -21.67 23.59 -0.19
N PHE A 259 -22.84 23.02 -0.49
CA PHE A 259 -23.49 23.16 -1.80
C PHE A 259 -24.84 23.88 -1.77
N GLY A 260 -25.47 24.01 -0.60
CA GLY A 260 -26.76 24.67 -0.43
C GLY A 260 -26.67 26.13 0.04
N MET A 261 -25.54 26.51 0.65
CA MET A 261 -25.22 27.89 1.01
C MET A 261 -24.18 28.44 0.03
N ASP A 262 -24.21 29.74 -0.27
CA ASP A 262 -23.20 30.41 -1.10
C ASP A 262 -21.86 30.57 -0.35
N THR A 263 -21.33 29.47 0.21
CA THR A 263 -20.06 29.44 0.92
C THR A 263 -18.90 29.42 -0.08
N ASP A 264 -17.76 29.99 0.32
CA ASP A 264 -16.53 30.00 -0.48
C ASP A 264 -15.62 28.85 -0.04
N PHE A 265 -16.09 27.61 -0.25
CA PHE A 265 -15.30 26.41 0.02
C PHE A 265 -14.56 25.96 -1.25
N PRO A 266 -13.24 25.70 -1.19
CA PRO A 266 -12.46 25.19 -2.32
C PRO A 266 -13.05 23.90 -2.89
N GLY A 267 -13.08 23.75 -4.21
CA GLY A 267 -13.71 22.62 -4.90
C GLY A 267 -15.25 22.70 -5.02
N ALA A 268 -15.97 23.10 -3.97
CA ALA A 268 -17.43 23.34 -4.08
C ALA A 268 -17.73 24.54 -5.00
N ASN A 269 -16.92 25.60 -4.89
CA ASN A 269 -16.97 26.75 -5.79
C ASN A 269 -16.66 26.35 -7.24
N GLN A 270 -15.60 25.57 -7.47
CA GLN A 270 -15.23 25.12 -8.80
C GLN A 270 -16.34 24.25 -9.44
N ILE A 271 -16.95 23.34 -8.68
CA ILE A 271 -18.13 22.56 -9.14
C ILE A 271 -19.27 23.51 -9.53
N ARG A 272 -19.54 24.54 -8.72
CA ARG A 272 -20.56 25.54 -9.02
C ARG A 272 -20.23 26.33 -10.28
N PHE A 273 -18.98 26.73 -10.51
CA PHE A 273 -18.55 27.39 -11.75
C PHE A 273 -18.93 26.57 -12.98
N TYR A 274 -18.58 25.28 -13.01
CA TYR A 274 -18.95 24.44 -14.14
C TYR A 274 -20.47 24.20 -14.20
N MET A 275 -21.11 23.90 -13.07
CA MET A 275 -22.49 23.40 -13.05
C MET A 275 -23.57 24.49 -12.90
N ASP A 276 -23.23 25.77 -12.88
CA ASP A 276 -24.20 26.88 -12.83
C ASP A 276 -24.87 27.14 -14.21
N ASP A 277 -25.42 26.07 -14.80
CA ASP A 277 -26.33 26.12 -15.96
C ASP A 277 -27.69 25.58 -15.54
N ASN A 278 -28.74 26.38 -15.66
CA ASN A 278 -30.12 25.96 -15.39
C ASN A 278 -30.33 25.29 -14.01
N GLY A 279 -29.51 25.63 -13.01
CA GLY A 279 -29.57 25.04 -11.67
C GLY A 279 -29.01 23.61 -11.56
N LEU A 280 -28.15 23.18 -12.50
CA LEU A 280 -27.54 21.85 -12.50
C LEU A 280 -26.66 21.62 -11.25
N ASP A 281 -26.02 22.66 -10.73
CA ASP A 281 -25.33 22.69 -9.43
C ASP A 281 -26.26 22.29 -8.27
N LYS A 282 -27.47 22.85 -8.24
CA LYS A 282 -28.51 22.53 -7.24
C LYS A 282 -29.05 21.12 -7.42
N VAL A 283 -29.18 20.65 -8.66
CA VAL A 283 -29.55 19.26 -8.95
C VAL A 283 -28.49 18.30 -8.41
N LEU A 284 -27.21 18.59 -8.63
CA LEU A 284 -26.10 17.79 -8.10
C LEU A 284 -26.11 17.79 -6.57
N ALA A 285 -26.31 18.95 -5.94
CA ALA A 285 -26.47 19.07 -4.50
C ALA A 285 -27.64 18.21 -3.97
N ALA A 286 -28.79 18.25 -4.65
CA ALA A 286 -29.95 17.44 -4.31
C ALA A 286 -29.66 15.93 -4.43
N ILE A 287 -28.97 15.49 -5.49
CA ILE A 287 -28.54 14.10 -5.66
C ILE A 287 -27.66 13.66 -4.49
N MET A 288 -26.67 14.47 -4.10
CA MET A 288 -25.78 14.15 -2.98
C MET A 288 -26.53 14.08 -1.64
N ILE A 289 -27.40 15.05 -1.36
CA ILE A 289 -28.20 15.11 -0.13
C ILE A 289 -29.15 13.91 -0.04
N ILE A 290 -29.94 13.65 -1.09
CA ILE A 290 -30.89 12.54 -1.13
C ILE A 290 -30.16 11.19 -1.09
N GLY A 291 -29.04 11.10 -1.80
CA GLY A 291 -28.15 9.94 -1.76
C GLY A 291 -27.63 9.63 -0.36
N SER A 292 -27.34 10.64 0.46
CA SER A 292 -26.93 10.47 1.86
C SER A 292 -28.11 10.19 2.81
N LEU A 293 -29.31 10.69 2.50
CA LEU A 293 -30.52 10.43 3.29
C LEU A 293 -30.99 8.97 3.21
N ILE A 294 -30.79 8.28 2.07
CA ILE A 294 -31.23 6.89 1.91
C ILE A 294 -30.52 5.95 2.90
N PRO A 295 -29.17 5.92 2.99
CA PRO A 295 -28.45 5.21 4.04
C PRO A 295 -28.86 5.65 5.44
N ALA A 296 -29.02 6.96 5.68
CA ALA A 296 -29.45 7.46 6.99
C ALA A 296 -30.76 6.80 7.45
N ILE A 297 -31.76 6.73 6.56
CA ILE A 297 -33.06 6.11 6.85
C ILE A 297 -32.94 4.59 6.97
N LEU A 298 -32.23 3.91 6.07
CA LEU A 298 -32.08 2.45 6.07
C LEU A 298 -31.33 1.93 7.30
N PHE A 299 -30.25 2.58 7.71
CA PHE A 299 -29.50 2.19 8.90
C PHE A 299 -30.19 2.60 10.20
N SER A 300 -30.93 3.72 10.21
CA SER A 300 -31.83 4.05 11.32
C SER A 300 -32.90 2.97 11.50
N LEU A 301 -33.47 2.49 10.39
CA LEU A 301 -34.45 1.40 10.38
C LEU A 301 -33.89 0.10 10.93
N LEU A 302 -32.71 -0.28 10.43
CA LEU A 302 -32.03 -1.49 10.86
C LEU A 302 -31.73 -1.43 12.36
N SER A 303 -31.22 -0.30 12.83
CA SER A 303 -30.97 -0.05 14.25
C SER A 303 -32.24 -0.15 15.10
N ILE A 304 -33.32 0.54 14.73
CA ILE A 304 -34.59 0.50 15.47
C ILE A 304 -35.13 -0.93 15.52
N LYS A 305 -35.08 -1.68 14.42
CA LYS A 305 -35.57 -3.07 14.37
C LYS A 305 -34.70 -4.00 15.23
N ILE A 306 -33.42 -3.69 15.38
CA ILE A 306 -32.49 -4.41 16.25
C ILE A 306 -32.80 -4.13 17.73
N PHE A 307 -32.81 -2.86 18.14
CA PHE A 307 -32.99 -2.49 19.55
C PHE A 307 -34.45 -2.62 20.04
N SER A 308 -35.41 -2.36 19.16
CA SER A 308 -36.85 -2.41 19.45
C SER A 308 -37.61 -3.16 18.35
N PRO A 309 -37.53 -4.50 18.32
CA PRO A 309 -38.12 -5.33 17.25
C PRO A 309 -39.65 -5.25 17.16
N LYS A 310 -40.31 -4.78 18.23
CA LYS A 310 -41.78 -4.60 18.25
C LYS A 310 -42.23 -3.28 17.62
N THR A 311 -41.32 -2.36 17.31
CA THR A 311 -41.64 -1.07 16.68
C THR A 311 -42.12 -1.30 15.25
N LYS A 312 -43.37 -0.95 14.96
CA LYS A 312 -43.93 -0.97 13.60
C LYS A 312 -43.71 0.40 12.95
N LEU A 313 -42.95 0.45 11.87
CA LEU A 313 -42.72 1.66 11.09
C LEU A 313 -43.58 1.58 9.83
N ARG A 314 -44.72 2.29 9.87
CA ARG A 314 -45.69 2.31 8.77
C ARG A 314 -45.22 3.27 7.67
N ASN A 315 -45.48 2.92 6.42
CA ASN A 315 -45.23 3.72 5.21
C ASN A 315 -43.76 4.04 4.87
N LEU A 316 -42.79 3.66 5.69
CA LEU A 316 -41.40 4.07 5.46
C LEU A 316 -40.74 3.41 4.23
N GLY A 317 -41.18 2.21 3.85
CA GLY A 317 -40.77 1.59 2.59
C GLY A 317 -41.19 2.42 1.37
N TRP A 318 -42.37 3.05 1.41
CA TRP A 318 -42.82 3.97 0.36
C TRP A 318 -42.00 5.25 0.34
N VAL A 319 -41.57 5.76 1.50
CA VAL A 319 -40.68 6.93 1.59
C VAL A 319 -39.32 6.63 0.97
N VAL A 320 -38.69 5.52 1.35
CA VAL A 320 -37.38 5.12 0.78
C VAL A 320 -37.50 4.86 -0.72
N GLY A 321 -38.57 4.18 -1.16
CA GLY A 321 -38.84 3.96 -2.58
C GLY A 321 -39.06 5.27 -3.34
N GLY A 322 -39.81 6.22 -2.77
CA GLY A 322 -40.03 7.54 -3.35
C GLY A 322 -38.73 8.35 -3.47
N LEU A 323 -37.90 8.37 -2.43
CA LEU A 323 -36.58 9.02 -2.46
C LEU A 323 -35.66 8.39 -3.50
N PHE A 324 -35.67 7.06 -3.61
CA PHE A 324 -34.87 6.34 -4.60
C PHE A 324 -35.32 6.63 -6.03
N LEU A 325 -36.62 6.64 -6.31
CA LEU A 325 -37.16 7.04 -7.62
C LEU A 325 -36.84 8.49 -7.96
N LEU A 326 -36.92 9.39 -6.98
CA LEU A 326 -36.56 10.79 -7.15
C LEU A 326 -35.05 10.93 -7.43
N LEU A 327 -34.20 10.17 -6.76
CA LEU A 327 -32.76 10.12 -7.03
C LEU A 327 -32.47 9.64 -8.46
N ILE A 328 -33.16 8.61 -8.95
CA ILE A 328 -33.05 8.15 -10.34
C ILE A 328 -33.48 9.25 -11.31
N GLY A 329 -34.60 9.93 -11.04
CA GLY A 329 -35.10 11.02 -11.88
C GLY A 329 -34.11 12.17 -11.99
N LEU A 330 -33.59 12.65 -10.85
CA LEU A 330 -32.56 13.70 -10.81
C LEU A 330 -31.27 13.24 -11.48
N GLY A 331 -30.80 12.02 -11.19
CA GLY A 331 -29.60 11.45 -11.80
C GLY A 331 -29.71 11.30 -13.31
N THR A 332 -30.87 10.89 -13.82
CA THR A 332 -31.15 10.80 -15.25
C THR A 332 -31.12 12.18 -15.90
N TYR A 333 -31.78 13.18 -15.29
CA TYR A 333 -31.75 14.55 -15.78
C TYR A 333 -30.33 15.13 -15.79
N PHE A 334 -29.56 14.92 -14.71
CA PHE A 334 -28.18 15.35 -14.61
C PHE A 334 -27.31 14.67 -15.67
N GLY A 335 -27.42 13.35 -15.80
CA GLY A 335 -26.68 12.56 -16.78
C GLY A 335 -26.96 12.98 -18.22
N ILE A 336 -28.22 13.19 -18.59
CA ILE A 336 -28.60 13.69 -19.93
C ILE A 336 -28.05 15.10 -20.17
N SER A 337 -28.16 15.99 -19.18
CA SER A 337 -27.62 17.35 -19.27
C SER A 337 -26.10 17.35 -19.50
N MET A 338 -25.35 16.53 -18.76
CA MET A 338 -23.89 16.42 -18.92
C MET A 338 -23.51 15.74 -20.24
N ALA A 339 -24.22 14.68 -20.64
CA ALA A 339 -24.00 14.02 -21.91
C ALA A 339 -24.20 14.98 -23.10
N LYS A 340 -25.22 15.85 -23.04
CA LYS A 340 -25.45 16.88 -24.05
C LYS A 340 -24.26 17.85 -24.15
N LYS A 341 -23.71 18.32 -23.02
CA LYS A 341 -22.53 19.19 -23.00
C LYS A 341 -21.31 18.51 -23.65
N ASN A 342 -21.04 17.26 -23.29
CA ASN A 342 -19.94 16.49 -23.87
C ASN A 342 -20.10 16.30 -25.39
N LEU A 343 -21.33 16.04 -25.86
CA LEU A 343 -21.61 15.91 -27.30
C LEU A 343 -21.42 17.24 -28.06
N ILE A 344 -21.83 18.37 -27.46
CA ILE A 344 -21.68 19.71 -28.05
C ILE A 344 -20.19 20.05 -28.22
N TYR A 345 -19.37 19.73 -27.22
CA TYR A 345 -17.94 20.06 -27.21
C TYR A 345 -17.04 18.92 -27.68
N LYS A 346 -17.55 18.01 -28.52
CA LYS A 346 -16.74 16.89 -29.06
C LYS A 346 -15.74 17.37 -30.13
N GLY A 347 -14.55 16.76 -30.11
CA GLY A 347 -13.41 17.12 -30.99
C GLY A 347 -12.72 18.40 -30.52
N SER A 348 -11.64 18.82 -31.17
CA SER A 348 -10.98 20.09 -30.89
C SER A 348 -11.00 21.02 -32.11
N LYS A 349 -10.80 22.31 -31.85
CA LYS A 349 -10.63 23.35 -32.84
C LYS A 349 -9.39 24.14 -32.48
N GLU A 350 -8.59 24.47 -33.49
CA GLU A 350 -7.41 25.32 -33.36
C GLU A 350 -7.62 26.63 -34.12
N ASP A 351 -7.08 27.71 -33.57
CA ASP A 351 -6.95 29.02 -34.19
C ASP A 351 -5.52 29.55 -33.97
N ILE A 352 -4.94 30.19 -34.98
CA ILE A 352 -3.56 30.65 -34.96
C ILE A 352 -3.54 32.16 -35.15
N GLU A 353 -2.90 32.87 -34.23
CA GLU A 353 -2.67 34.31 -34.30
C GLU A 353 -1.17 34.61 -34.41
N ASN A 354 -0.77 35.46 -35.34
CA ASN A 354 0.62 35.87 -35.51
C ASN A 354 0.81 37.30 -35.02
N VAL A 355 1.76 37.52 -34.10
CA VAL A 355 2.11 38.81 -33.53
C VAL A 355 3.53 39.19 -33.97
N ALA A 356 3.66 40.29 -34.72
CA ALA A 356 4.96 40.77 -35.19
C ALA A 356 5.77 41.40 -34.04
N ILE A 357 7.06 41.07 -33.96
CA ILE A 357 8.01 41.68 -33.01
C ILE A 357 8.94 42.58 -33.83
N ASN A 358 8.56 43.85 -33.95
CA ASN A 358 9.25 44.84 -34.77
C ASN A 358 10.50 45.38 -34.07
N THR A 359 11.48 44.51 -33.82
CA THR A 359 12.79 44.88 -33.27
C THR A 359 13.92 44.62 -34.27
N THR A 360 14.99 45.40 -34.12
CA THR A 360 16.26 45.20 -34.83
C THR A 360 17.36 44.64 -33.90
N SER A 361 17.01 44.39 -32.63
CA SER A 361 17.92 43.82 -31.65
C SER A 361 18.24 42.36 -31.94
N ASP A 362 19.49 41.95 -31.69
CA ASP A 362 19.91 40.55 -31.71
C ASP A 362 19.42 39.78 -30.47
N THR A 363 18.64 40.40 -29.59
CA THR A 363 18.14 39.79 -28.35
C THR A 363 16.65 40.06 -28.18
N VAL A 364 15.87 39.03 -27.85
CA VAL A 364 14.45 39.11 -27.49
C VAL A 364 14.27 38.70 -26.03
N TYR A 365 13.66 39.57 -25.24
CA TYR A 365 13.30 39.27 -23.86
C TYR A 365 11.88 38.71 -23.81
N VAL A 366 11.67 37.62 -23.09
CA VAL A 366 10.34 37.05 -22.86
C VAL A 366 10.04 37.12 -21.36
N ASP A 367 8.94 37.80 -21.02
CA ASP A 367 8.52 38.06 -19.64
C ASP A 367 7.03 37.76 -19.47
N VAL A 368 6.57 37.74 -18.23
CA VAL A 368 5.17 37.52 -17.87
C VAL A 368 4.48 38.86 -17.64
N LYS A 369 3.40 39.11 -18.39
CA LYS A 369 2.45 40.19 -18.16
C LYS A 369 1.47 39.79 -17.06
N GLN A 370 1.44 40.58 -16.00
CA GLN A 370 0.43 40.46 -14.95
C GLN A 370 -0.89 41.07 -15.41
N VAL A 371 -1.91 40.23 -15.59
CA VAL A 371 -3.25 40.66 -15.95
C VAL A 371 -4.02 41.09 -14.70
N SER A 372 -4.48 42.34 -14.67
CA SER A 372 -5.31 42.86 -13.59
C SER A 372 -6.76 42.40 -13.73
N ILE A 373 -7.20 41.50 -12.85
CA ILE A 373 -8.58 41.02 -12.82
C ILE A 373 -9.47 42.05 -12.07
N PRO A 374 -10.58 42.53 -12.67
CA PRO A 374 -11.46 43.49 -12.01
C PRO A 374 -12.11 42.92 -10.74
N GLN A 375 -12.28 43.76 -9.72
CA GLN A 375 -12.89 43.38 -8.43
C GLN A 375 -14.36 42.89 -8.53
N THR A 376 -15.02 43.10 -9.67
CA THR A 376 -16.37 42.59 -9.95
C THR A 376 -16.40 41.09 -10.25
N TYR A 377 -15.25 40.47 -10.50
CA TYR A 377 -15.14 39.04 -10.81
C TYR A 377 -15.10 38.26 -9.50
N LYS A 378 -15.89 37.19 -9.42
CA LYS A 378 -15.85 36.25 -8.31
C LYS A 378 -14.76 35.22 -8.57
N ALA A 379 -13.92 34.95 -7.57
CA ALA A 379 -13.01 33.81 -7.58
C ALA A 379 -13.79 32.51 -7.33
N TYR A 380 -13.58 31.51 -8.18
CA TYR A 380 -14.16 30.18 -8.07
C TYR A 380 -13.14 29.12 -7.69
N ASP A 381 -11.87 29.40 -7.96
CA ASP A 381 -10.70 28.65 -7.53
C ASP A 381 -9.49 29.62 -7.50
N ASP A 382 -8.29 29.14 -7.15
CA ASP A 382 -7.08 29.97 -7.13
C ASP A 382 -6.72 30.54 -8.52
N ASP A 383 -7.06 29.80 -9.58
CA ASP A 383 -6.75 30.06 -10.98
C ASP A 383 -7.96 30.54 -11.82
N ILE A 384 -9.19 30.56 -11.28
CA ILE A 384 -10.40 30.85 -12.06
C ILE A 384 -11.21 32.00 -11.44
N TYR A 385 -11.48 33.02 -12.26
CA TYR A 385 -12.26 34.21 -11.89
C TYR A 385 -13.34 34.48 -12.94
N SER A 386 -14.58 34.76 -12.52
CA SER A 386 -15.68 34.98 -13.46
C SER A 386 -16.74 35.96 -12.94
N ASP A 387 -17.30 36.77 -13.84
CA ASP A 387 -18.48 37.60 -13.64
C ASP A 387 -19.76 36.96 -14.25
N LYS A 388 -19.68 35.66 -14.55
CA LYS A 388 -20.67 34.85 -15.31
C LYS A 388 -20.90 35.27 -16.75
N LYS A 389 -20.14 36.23 -17.28
CA LYS A 389 -20.16 36.61 -18.70
C LYS A 389 -18.84 36.23 -19.36
N SER A 390 -17.73 36.47 -18.68
CA SER A 390 -16.40 36.05 -19.10
C SER A 390 -15.60 35.50 -17.93
N VAL A 391 -14.58 34.73 -18.28
CA VAL A 391 -13.72 34.02 -17.37
C VAL A 391 -12.30 34.49 -17.60
N TYR A 392 -11.57 34.72 -16.51
CA TYR A 392 -10.11 34.72 -16.49
C TYR A 392 -9.66 33.38 -15.90
N GLU A 393 -8.83 32.66 -16.64
CA GLU A 393 -8.21 31.40 -16.22
C GLU A 393 -6.70 31.55 -16.32
N GLU A 394 -5.98 31.11 -15.29
CA GLU A 394 -4.51 31.19 -15.25
C GLU A 394 -3.92 30.36 -16.38
N ASP A 395 -2.93 30.93 -17.07
CA ASP A 395 -2.26 30.29 -18.21
C ASP A 395 -0.93 29.69 -17.76
N TYR A 396 -0.68 28.44 -18.14
CA TYR A 396 0.61 27.78 -17.95
C TYR A 396 1.45 28.06 -19.19
N ILE A 397 2.22 29.15 -19.15
CA ILE A 397 2.92 29.68 -20.31
C ILE A 397 4.06 28.74 -20.72
N SER A 398 3.93 28.14 -21.91
CA SER A 398 4.96 27.35 -22.58
C SER A 398 5.35 27.98 -23.91
N VAL A 399 6.64 28.16 -24.14
CA VAL A 399 7.21 28.85 -25.31
C VAL A 399 8.19 27.93 -26.04
N GLU A 400 7.82 27.51 -27.24
CA GLU A 400 8.70 26.82 -28.18
C GLU A 400 9.52 27.84 -28.98
N VAL A 401 10.85 27.74 -28.97
CA VAL A 401 11.74 28.64 -29.72
C VAL A 401 12.15 28.00 -31.05
N THR A 402 11.58 28.49 -32.15
CA THR A 402 11.86 27.98 -33.50
C THR A 402 12.77 28.92 -34.28
N ARG A 403 13.90 28.43 -34.79
CA ARG A 403 14.83 29.20 -35.62
C ARG A 403 14.60 28.96 -37.11
N LYS A 404 14.35 30.01 -37.90
CA LYS A 404 14.17 29.91 -39.36
C LYS A 404 15.17 30.78 -40.13
N PRO A 405 16.00 30.20 -41.04
CA PRO A 405 17.01 30.96 -41.80
C PRO A 405 16.47 32.11 -42.65
N GLU A 406 15.23 31.98 -43.12
CA GLU A 406 14.55 32.96 -43.98
C GLU A 406 13.87 34.11 -43.21
N VAL A 407 13.80 34.02 -41.88
CA VAL A 407 13.16 35.02 -41.03
C VAL A 407 14.18 36.09 -40.63
N LYS A 408 13.88 37.36 -40.93
CA LYS A 408 14.73 38.53 -40.60
C LYS A 408 14.30 39.26 -39.34
N THR A 409 13.00 39.25 -39.05
CA THR A 409 12.40 39.89 -37.88
C THR A 409 11.64 38.84 -37.09
N PRO A 410 11.85 38.73 -35.77
CA PRO A 410 11.16 37.74 -34.96
C PRO A 410 9.65 38.00 -34.95
N TYR A 411 8.89 36.94 -34.71
CA TYR A 411 7.44 37.02 -34.51
C TYR A 411 6.97 35.90 -33.59
N LEU A 412 5.86 36.13 -32.91
CA LEU A 412 5.24 35.16 -32.02
C LEU A 412 4.02 34.55 -32.71
N ILE A 413 3.93 33.23 -32.72
CA ILE A 413 2.74 32.49 -33.11
C ILE A 413 2.02 32.08 -31.82
N ILE A 414 0.76 32.45 -31.70
CA ILE A 414 -0.11 32.07 -30.59
C ILE A 414 -1.08 31.02 -31.12
N LYS A 415 -0.86 29.76 -30.73
CA LYS A 415 -1.73 28.62 -31.08
C LYS A 415 -2.77 28.46 -29.97
N LYS A 416 -4.04 28.68 -30.30
CA LYS A 416 -5.17 28.59 -29.37
C LYS A 416 -5.99 27.36 -29.70
N GLU A 417 -6.09 26.43 -28.77
CA GLU A 417 -6.90 25.22 -28.93
C GLU A 417 -8.05 25.20 -27.93
N GLY A 418 -9.18 24.60 -28.32
CA GLY A 418 -10.25 24.25 -27.39
C GLY A 418 -11.18 23.19 -27.97
N ASN A 419 -11.80 22.42 -27.09
CA ASN A 419 -12.80 21.41 -27.39
C ASN A 419 -14.02 22.00 -28.12
N GLY A 420 -14.69 21.21 -28.95
CA GLY A 420 -15.82 21.60 -29.79
C GLY A 420 -15.41 22.06 -31.18
N TYR A 421 -15.27 21.09 -32.10
CA TYR A 421 -14.86 21.30 -33.49
C TYR A 421 -15.71 22.35 -34.24
N ASN A 422 -17.01 22.40 -33.94
CA ASN A 422 -17.97 23.27 -34.64
C ASN A 422 -18.05 24.71 -34.08
N PHE A 423 -17.29 25.04 -33.04
CA PHE A 423 -17.34 26.34 -32.38
C PHE A 423 -16.05 27.14 -32.64
N PRO A 424 -16.14 28.43 -33.02
CA PRO A 424 -14.96 29.27 -33.18
C PRO A 424 -14.21 29.44 -31.86
N ILE A 425 -12.90 29.59 -31.91
CA ILE A 425 -12.09 29.89 -30.72
C ILE A 425 -12.30 31.36 -30.37
N GLN A 426 -12.73 31.62 -29.13
CA GLN A 426 -13.05 32.96 -28.61
C GLN A 426 -12.16 33.27 -27.39
N VAL A 427 -10.89 32.87 -27.46
CA VAL A 427 -9.90 33.13 -26.41
C VAL A 427 -9.13 34.40 -26.75
N THR A 428 -9.13 35.33 -25.81
CA THR A 428 -8.34 36.57 -25.86
C THR A 428 -7.07 36.38 -25.06
N VAL A 429 -5.93 36.58 -25.71
CA VAL A 429 -4.59 36.44 -25.14
C VAL A 429 -3.90 37.81 -25.27
N PRO A 430 -3.95 38.69 -24.24
CA PRO A 430 -3.52 40.09 -24.36
C PRO A 430 -1.99 40.25 -24.32
N VAL A 431 -1.28 39.60 -25.26
CA VAL A 431 0.17 39.72 -25.45
C VAL A 431 0.55 41.17 -25.70
N GLU A 432 1.65 41.60 -25.10
CA GLU A 432 2.16 42.95 -25.25
C GLU A 432 3.61 42.91 -25.71
N VAL A 433 3.91 43.59 -26.80
CA VAL A 433 5.26 43.68 -27.36
C VAL A 433 5.74 45.12 -27.27
N ILE A 434 6.82 45.35 -26.54
CA ILE A 434 7.47 46.66 -26.38
C ILE A 434 8.91 46.51 -26.85
N ASP A 435 9.21 47.05 -28.04
CA ASP A 435 10.51 46.92 -28.72
C ASP A 435 10.94 45.45 -28.86
N ASN A 436 11.96 45.02 -28.12
CA ASN A 436 12.47 43.64 -28.13
C ASN A 436 11.98 42.80 -26.95
N LYS A 437 11.01 43.29 -26.17
CA LYS A 437 10.42 42.58 -25.04
C LYS A 437 9.00 42.11 -25.35
N VAL A 438 8.78 40.81 -25.26
CA VAL A 438 7.49 40.14 -25.40
C VAL A 438 6.98 39.80 -24.01
N MET A 439 5.78 40.28 -23.66
CA MET A 439 5.14 39.98 -22.39
C MET A 439 3.92 39.09 -22.61
N LEU A 440 4.02 37.84 -22.13
CA LEU A 440 2.98 36.81 -22.24
C LEU A 440 2.05 36.89 -21.03
N PRO A 441 0.72 36.94 -21.21
CA PRO A 441 -0.21 37.12 -20.11
C PRO A 441 -0.28 35.88 -19.22
N ASN A 442 -0.30 36.07 -17.90
CA ASN A 442 -0.52 34.97 -16.96
C ASN A 442 -1.99 34.53 -16.85
N TYR A 443 -2.92 35.25 -17.47
CA TYR A 443 -4.33 34.85 -17.55
C TYR A 443 -4.83 35.00 -18.99
N ILE A 444 -5.56 33.99 -19.45
CA ILE A 444 -6.35 34.04 -20.68
C ILE A 444 -7.78 34.45 -20.36
N LYS A 445 -8.48 35.00 -21.36
CA LYS A 445 -9.89 35.41 -21.20
C LYS A 445 -10.79 34.77 -22.24
N TYR A 446 -11.92 34.21 -21.82
CA TYR A 446 -12.92 33.63 -22.72
C TYR A 446 -14.36 33.80 -22.18
N PRO A 447 -15.42 33.56 -23.00
CA PRO A 447 -16.80 33.68 -22.56
C PRO A 447 -17.24 32.54 -21.62
N TYR A 448 -18.07 32.86 -20.62
CA TYR A 448 -18.52 31.90 -19.61
C TYR A 448 -19.31 30.71 -20.18
N ASP A 449 -20.10 30.91 -21.23
CA ASP A 449 -20.86 29.83 -21.89
C ASP A 449 -19.96 28.73 -22.47
N HIS A 450 -18.69 29.07 -22.72
CA HIS A 450 -17.69 28.21 -23.34
C HIS A 450 -16.71 27.59 -22.32
N ARG A 451 -16.96 27.71 -21.01
CA ARG A 451 -16.09 27.22 -19.93
C ARG A 451 -15.80 25.72 -19.90
N PHE A 452 -16.54 24.91 -20.67
CA PHE A 452 -16.31 23.47 -20.79
C PHE A 452 -15.33 23.09 -21.90
N ARG A 453 -14.69 24.08 -22.54
CA ARG A 453 -13.92 23.85 -23.76
C ARG A 453 -12.44 23.50 -23.54
N ASP A 454 -11.95 23.38 -22.30
CA ASP A 454 -10.55 23.00 -21.99
C ASP A 454 -9.55 23.75 -22.89
N TYR A 455 -9.46 25.06 -22.69
CA TYR A 455 -8.66 25.91 -23.57
C TYR A 455 -7.17 25.73 -23.29
N ARG A 456 -6.37 25.71 -24.37
CA ARG A 456 -4.91 25.67 -24.28
C ARG A 456 -4.31 26.73 -25.17
N VAL A 457 -3.28 27.40 -24.68
CA VAL A 457 -2.54 28.40 -25.44
C VAL A 457 -1.07 28.01 -25.46
N ASN A 458 -0.55 27.73 -26.64
CA ASN A 458 0.87 27.45 -26.85
C ASN A 458 1.48 28.60 -27.63
N TYR A 459 2.69 28.99 -27.23
CA TYR A 459 3.42 30.08 -27.86
C TYR A 459 4.59 29.50 -28.64
N GLU A 460 4.74 29.87 -29.92
CA GLU A 460 5.93 29.55 -30.70
C GLU A 460 6.62 30.87 -31.07
N LEU A 461 7.80 31.10 -30.51
CA LEU A 461 8.62 32.27 -30.80
C LEU A 461 9.55 31.96 -31.97
N VAL A 462 9.21 32.49 -33.14
CA VAL A 462 10.02 32.29 -34.35
C VAL A 462 11.08 33.38 -34.45
N VAL A 463 12.35 33.01 -34.41
CA VAL A 463 13.48 33.94 -34.40
C VAL A 463 14.47 33.74 -35.56
N PRO A 464 15.18 34.80 -35.98
CA PRO A 464 16.36 34.67 -36.85
C PRO A 464 17.46 33.83 -36.22
N GLN A 465 18.34 33.26 -37.06
CA GLN A 465 19.41 32.33 -36.63
C GLN A 465 20.30 32.85 -35.50
N LYS A 466 20.62 34.15 -35.48
CA LYS A 466 21.56 34.76 -34.52
C LYS A 466 20.89 35.39 -33.30
N THR A 467 19.56 35.34 -33.20
CA THR A 467 18.83 36.02 -32.14
C THR A 467 18.92 35.21 -30.84
N ILE A 468 19.22 35.89 -29.74
CA ILE A 468 19.26 35.32 -28.39
C ILE A 468 17.90 35.55 -27.72
N VAL A 469 17.31 34.51 -27.15
CA VAL A 469 16.08 34.59 -26.36
C VAL A 469 16.46 34.60 -24.88
N ILE A 470 16.01 35.61 -24.14
CA ILE A 470 16.31 35.75 -22.71
C ILE A 470 15.01 35.66 -21.90
N PRO A 471 14.83 34.61 -21.08
CA PRO A 471 13.72 34.52 -20.15
C PRO A 471 13.96 35.44 -18.96
N VAL A 472 13.05 36.40 -18.73
CA VAL A 472 13.15 37.35 -17.61
C VAL A 472 12.75 36.69 -16.29
N LYS A 473 11.80 35.75 -16.32
CA LYS A 473 11.29 35.01 -15.16
C LYS A 473 11.21 33.52 -15.47
N LYS A 474 12.32 32.80 -15.31
CA LYS A 474 12.43 31.36 -15.61
C LYS A 474 11.40 30.51 -14.84
N ASP A 475 11.11 30.84 -13.58
CA ASP A 475 10.19 30.04 -12.75
C ASP A 475 8.70 30.11 -13.17
N ARG A 476 8.35 30.93 -14.16
CA ARG A 476 6.96 31.20 -14.56
C ARG A 476 6.67 30.94 -16.04
N ILE A 477 7.69 30.59 -16.81
CA ILE A 477 7.59 30.33 -18.24
C ILE A 477 8.44 29.11 -18.54
N ASP A 478 7.82 28.11 -19.12
CA ASP A 478 8.48 26.92 -19.64
C ASP A 478 9.00 27.23 -21.05
N PHE A 479 10.25 26.88 -21.34
CA PHE A 479 10.88 27.14 -22.64
C PHE A 479 11.41 25.85 -23.24
N ASP A 480 11.05 25.57 -24.48
CA ASP A 480 11.55 24.43 -25.24
C ASP A 480 12.36 24.96 -26.44
N GLY A 481 13.56 24.40 -26.67
CA GLY A 481 14.40 24.70 -27.82
C GLY A 481 15.70 25.46 -27.53
N ASP A 482 16.37 25.86 -28.60
CA ASP A 482 17.66 26.57 -28.55
C ASP A 482 17.45 28.08 -28.32
N LEU A 483 17.56 28.57 -27.08
CA LEU A 483 17.38 29.98 -26.75
C LEU A 483 18.62 30.80 -27.12
N ASN A 484 19.81 30.21 -27.06
CA ASN A 484 21.07 30.93 -27.15
C ASN A 484 21.68 30.98 -28.59
N GLY A 485 21.20 30.14 -29.50
CA GLY A 485 21.61 30.03 -30.89
C GLY A 485 22.84 29.15 -31.15
N ASP A 486 23.17 28.23 -30.24
CA ASP A 486 24.32 27.33 -30.37
C ASP A 486 23.98 25.99 -31.06
N GLY A 487 22.71 25.75 -31.38
CA GLY A 487 22.22 24.54 -32.03
C GLY A 487 21.96 23.37 -31.07
N MET A 488 21.97 23.60 -29.76
CA MET A 488 21.54 22.64 -28.74
C MET A 488 20.29 23.13 -28.03
N ASP A 489 19.45 22.20 -27.58
CA ASP A 489 18.29 22.52 -26.76
C ASP A 489 18.75 22.87 -25.34
N ASP A 490 18.27 23.99 -24.80
CA ASP A 490 18.67 24.42 -23.46
C ASP A 490 17.97 23.59 -22.36
N ASP A 491 16.85 22.92 -22.65
CA ASP A 491 16.17 22.00 -21.71
C ASP A 491 16.95 20.69 -21.49
N ASP A 492 17.76 20.29 -22.47
CA ASP A 492 18.67 19.13 -22.34
C ASP A 492 19.90 19.47 -21.49
N GLN A 493 20.25 20.75 -21.31
CA GLN A 493 21.39 21.18 -20.49
C GLN A 493 21.09 21.12 -18.99
N ASP A 494 19.87 21.46 -18.57
CA ASP A 494 19.49 21.47 -17.14
C ASP A 494 19.42 20.05 -16.51
N ARG A 495 19.33 18.99 -17.32
CA ARG A 495 19.37 17.59 -16.83
C ARG A 495 20.79 17.09 -16.54
N ASP A 496 21.79 17.54 -17.29
CA ASP A 496 23.17 17.06 -17.16
C ASP A 496 24.01 17.90 -16.17
N GLU A 497 23.65 19.17 -15.92
CA GLU A 497 24.43 20.05 -15.04
C GLU A 497 24.36 19.68 -13.54
N ASN A 498 23.35 18.92 -13.10
CA ASN A 498 23.06 18.75 -11.67
C ASN A 498 23.65 17.50 -10.99
N HIS A 499 24.30 16.58 -11.72
CA HIS A 499 24.75 15.31 -11.12
C HIS A 499 26.23 15.22 -10.76
N ASN A 500 27.14 16.01 -11.35
CA ASN A 500 28.59 15.80 -11.18
C ASN A 500 29.43 17.03 -10.79
N GLY A 501 28.83 18.20 -10.54
CA GLY A 501 29.55 19.40 -10.10
C GLY A 501 30.53 19.97 -11.13
N ILE A 502 30.31 19.68 -12.41
CA ILE A 502 31.11 20.16 -13.55
C ILE A 502 30.21 21.03 -14.42
N ARG A 503 30.61 22.28 -14.65
CA ARG A 503 29.95 23.24 -15.54
C ARG A 503 30.92 23.65 -16.63
N ILE A 504 30.55 23.48 -17.90
CA ILE A 504 31.39 23.79 -19.06
C ILE A 504 30.75 24.96 -19.81
N GLU A 505 31.36 26.13 -19.72
CA GLU A 505 31.01 27.31 -20.50
C GLU A 505 32.05 27.49 -21.63
N LYS A 506 31.67 28.21 -22.67
CA LYS A 506 32.44 28.40 -23.93
C LYS A 506 33.93 28.72 -23.75
N ASN A 507 34.32 29.40 -22.66
CA ASN A 507 35.71 29.76 -22.32
C ASN A 507 36.07 29.51 -20.85
N LYS A 508 35.24 28.76 -20.12
CA LYS A 508 35.35 28.58 -18.67
C LYS A 508 34.87 27.21 -18.26
N ILE A 509 35.70 26.47 -17.55
CA ILE A 509 35.34 25.18 -16.98
C ILE A 509 35.33 25.34 -15.47
N THR A 510 34.20 25.06 -14.83
CA THR A 510 34.06 25.07 -13.38
C THR A 510 33.86 23.66 -12.86
N VAL A 511 34.72 23.21 -11.95
CA VAL A 511 34.63 21.89 -11.30
C VAL A 511 34.64 22.10 -9.79
N ASN A 512 33.54 21.78 -9.10
CA ASN A 512 33.40 21.86 -7.64
C ASN A 512 33.95 23.16 -7.04
N GLY A 513 33.63 24.30 -7.66
CA GLY A 513 34.04 25.64 -7.21
C GLY A 513 35.42 26.12 -7.66
N SER A 514 36.21 25.29 -8.36
CA SER A 514 37.42 25.73 -9.05
C SER A 514 37.12 26.03 -10.52
N SER A 515 37.51 27.21 -11.01
CA SER A 515 37.32 27.63 -12.41
C SER A 515 38.64 27.72 -13.18
N ILE A 516 38.61 27.26 -14.43
CA ILE A 516 39.68 27.43 -15.40
C ILE A 516 39.10 28.18 -16.59
N GLU A 517 39.61 29.38 -16.82
CA GLU A 517 39.20 30.26 -17.92
C GLU A 517 40.35 30.39 -18.91
N TYR A 518 40.05 30.23 -20.20
CA TYR A 518 41.04 30.38 -21.27
C TYR A 518 40.56 31.42 -22.29
N ASN A 519 41.48 32.30 -22.70
CA ASN A 519 41.19 33.35 -23.67
C ASN A 519 41.88 33.01 -25.00
N SER A 520 41.12 32.99 -26.09
CA SER A 520 41.64 32.77 -27.45
C SER A 520 42.67 33.81 -27.91
N ASP A 521 42.64 35.02 -27.32
CA ASP A 521 43.49 36.15 -27.68
C ASP A 521 44.79 36.24 -26.86
N ASP A 522 44.87 35.55 -25.70
CA ASP A 522 46.05 35.50 -24.83
C ASP A 522 46.55 34.06 -24.72
N LYS A 523 47.31 33.63 -25.73
CA LYS A 523 47.77 32.24 -25.86
C LYS A 523 48.83 31.84 -24.85
N ASP A 524 49.41 32.77 -24.10
CA ASP A 524 50.56 32.53 -23.21
C ASP A 524 50.16 32.39 -21.74
N SER A 525 48.88 32.53 -21.41
CA SER A 525 48.40 32.44 -20.03
C SER A 525 46.98 31.88 -19.91
N VAL A 526 46.69 31.30 -18.75
CA VAL A 526 45.38 30.74 -18.38
C VAL A 526 44.96 31.35 -17.05
N ILE A 527 43.67 31.61 -16.85
CA ILE A 527 43.15 32.12 -15.58
C ILE A 527 42.62 30.93 -14.78
N ILE A 528 43.21 30.69 -13.60
CA ILE A 528 42.80 29.59 -12.71
C ILE A 528 42.32 30.21 -11.40
N ASN A 529 41.07 29.97 -11.01
CA ASN A 529 40.43 30.54 -9.82
C ASN A 529 40.61 32.06 -9.72
N GLY A 530 40.48 32.77 -10.84
CA GLY A 530 40.64 34.22 -10.93
C GLY A 530 42.08 34.74 -10.92
N LYS A 531 43.11 33.88 -10.92
CA LYS A 531 44.52 34.27 -11.02
C LYS A 531 45.10 33.93 -12.39
N LYS A 532 45.76 34.91 -13.03
CA LYS A 532 46.46 34.72 -14.31
C LYS A 532 47.77 33.95 -14.10
N VAL A 533 47.91 32.80 -14.75
CA VAL A 533 49.07 31.90 -14.64
C VAL A 533 49.74 31.76 -16.01
N PRO A 534 51.07 31.93 -16.13
CA PRO A 534 51.80 31.69 -17.39
C PRO A 534 51.74 30.22 -17.82
N ASN A 535 51.69 29.95 -19.13
CA ASN A 535 51.61 28.58 -19.68
C ASN A 535 52.72 27.64 -19.19
N SER A 536 53.93 28.16 -18.93
CA SER A 536 55.06 27.39 -18.43
C SER A 536 54.83 26.82 -17.01
N GLN A 537 53.91 27.42 -16.25
CA GLN A 537 53.53 26.99 -14.90
C GLN A 537 52.10 26.43 -14.84
N ALA A 538 51.27 26.73 -15.84
CA ALA A 538 49.89 26.26 -15.94
C ALA A 538 49.78 24.74 -15.84
N LYS A 539 50.65 23.97 -16.51
CA LYS A 539 50.64 22.50 -16.45
C LYS A 539 50.78 21.97 -15.02
N LYS A 540 51.71 22.53 -14.22
CA LYS A 540 51.89 22.12 -12.80
C LYS A 540 50.70 22.49 -11.91
N VAL A 541 50.09 23.64 -12.14
CA VAL A 541 48.92 24.08 -11.36
C VAL A 541 47.69 23.26 -11.73
N ILE A 542 47.48 22.98 -13.03
CA ILE A 542 46.41 22.12 -13.53
C ILE A 542 46.59 20.68 -13.01
N ASP A 543 47.81 20.13 -13.04
CA ASP A 543 48.10 18.80 -12.50
C ASP A 543 47.85 18.72 -10.99
N SER A 544 48.15 19.78 -10.23
CA SER A 544 47.82 19.88 -8.80
C SER A 544 46.31 19.87 -8.57
N VAL A 545 45.56 20.71 -9.31
CA VAL A 545 44.10 20.79 -9.22
C VAL A 545 43.46 19.46 -9.65
N ALA A 546 43.96 18.82 -10.71
CA ALA A 546 43.51 17.51 -11.15
C ALA A 546 43.80 16.40 -10.11
N SER A 547 44.93 16.48 -9.41
CA SER A 547 45.26 15.55 -8.32
C SER A 547 44.32 15.74 -7.11
N ASP A 548 44.00 16.98 -6.76
CA ASP A 548 43.08 17.29 -5.67
C ASP A 548 41.64 16.86 -6.01
N ILE A 549 41.22 17.01 -7.27
CA ILE A 549 39.92 16.49 -7.77
C ILE A 549 39.89 14.95 -7.74
N LYS A 550 40.95 14.26 -8.20
CA LYS A 550 41.04 12.78 -8.15
C LYS A 550 41.04 12.21 -6.72
N LYS A 551 41.48 12.98 -5.72
CA LYS A 551 41.40 12.56 -4.31
C LYS A 551 39.99 12.63 -3.73
N ILE A 552 39.15 13.51 -4.29
CA ILE A 552 37.79 13.76 -3.80
C ILE A 552 36.78 12.85 -4.53
N ASN A 553 37.03 12.48 -5.79
CA ASN A 553 36.13 11.63 -6.55
C ASN A 553 36.89 10.52 -7.31
N LYS A 554 36.57 9.24 -7.05
CA LYS A 554 37.31 8.08 -7.58
C LYS A 554 36.98 7.75 -9.04
N ASP A 555 35.91 8.33 -9.61
CA ASP A 555 35.34 7.90 -10.89
C ASP A 555 35.61 8.86 -12.06
N VAL A 556 36.55 9.81 -11.91
CA VAL A 556 36.90 10.78 -12.97
C VAL A 556 38.36 10.65 -13.39
N ASP A 557 38.62 10.28 -14.65
CA ASP A 557 39.95 10.22 -15.23
C ASP A 557 40.16 11.38 -16.22
N ILE A 558 40.99 12.34 -15.82
CA ILE A 558 41.36 13.50 -16.64
C ILE A 558 42.68 13.19 -17.35
N LYS A 559 42.69 13.24 -18.69
CA LYS A 559 43.88 13.06 -19.54
C LYS A 559 44.18 14.34 -20.31
N ILE A 560 45.41 14.85 -20.14
CA ILE A 560 45.96 15.97 -20.90
C ILE A 560 46.87 15.37 -21.98
N LYS A 561 46.49 15.52 -23.26
CA LYS A 561 47.33 15.05 -24.38
C LYS A 561 48.35 16.13 -24.74
N ASP A 562 49.63 15.86 -24.50
CA ASP A 562 50.69 16.79 -24.90
C ASP A 562 50.70 17.01 -26.42
N GLY A 563 50.63 18.29 -26.83
CA GLY A 563 50.71 18.72 -28.24
C GLY A 563 49.39 19.16 -28.89
N LYS A 564 48.24 18.99 -28.22
CA LYS A 564 46.98 19.63 -28.58
C LYS A 564 46.36 20.19 -27.31
N ASN A 565 45.90 21.44 -27.34
CA ASN A 565 45.23 22.10 -26.21
C ASN A 565 43.84 21.47 -25.96
N GLU A 566 43.82 20.20 -25.56
CA GLU A 566 42.62 19.37 -25.50
C GLU A 566 42.66 18.59 -24.18
N ILE A 567 41.71 18.91 -23.29
CA ILE A 567 41.52 18.20 -22.02
C ILE A 567 40.38 17.22 -22.23
N SER A 568 40.67 15.92 -22.08
CA SER A 568 39.65 14.87 -22.16
C SER A 568 39.32 14.41 -20.76
N ILE A 569 38.05 14.55 -20.37
CA ILE A 569 37.51 14.06 -19.11
C ILE A 569 36.68 12.82 -19.43
N GLN A 570 37.10 11.66 -18.92
CA GLN A 570 36.30 10.44 -18.96
C GLN A 570 35.80 10.15 -17.55
N THR A 571 34.49 10.18 -17.37
CA THR A 571 33.81 9.58 -16.21
C THR A 571 33.71 8.08 -16.42
N LYS A 572 33.98 7.28 -15.40
CA LYS A 572 33.90 5.82 -15.49
C LYS A 572 32.52 5.28 -15.16
#